data_AF-A0A2S2QX68-F1
#
_entry.id   AF-A0A2S2QX68-F1
#
_cell.length_a   1.000
_cell.length_b   1.000
_cell.length_c   1.000
_cell.angle_alpha   90.00
_cell.angle_beta   90.00
_cell.angle_gamma   90.00
#
_symmetry.space_group_name_H-M   'P 1'
#
loop_
_entity.id
_entity.type
_entity.pdbx_description
1 polymer ?
#
loop_
_entity_poly.entity_id
_entity_poly.type
_entity_poly.pdbx_seq_one_letter_code
_entity_poly.pdbx_strand_id
1 'polypeptide(L)'
;MRLFEVRQVSSVLHKVNKHPLPLFFVYLEPNDQSNDIYNLTSLLHTLIKVEEPYKPKTINQCSNCQDYGHTKSYCDYPARCVHCGAQHTMSDYPNSRDAPPKCALCSGDHPSNYKGCSIYRDLQRRKKPKPNNQVANNINPKNIHVQETQPVKASSTHPPTASYTYAQA
;
A
#
# COMPACT_ATOMS: atom_id res chain seq x y z
N MET A 1 21.23 32.87 -4.63
CA MET A 1 20.98 31.42 -4.81
C MET A 1 20.70 30.84 -3.43
N ARG A 2 19.60 30.12 -3.24
CA ARG A 2 19.39 29.37 -1.99
C ARG A 2 20.37 28.21 -1.99
N LEU A 3 21.31 28.20 -1.05
CA LEU A 3 22.28 27.12 -0.91
C LEU A 3 21.67 26.06 0.00
N PHE A 4 21.21 24.96 -0.59
CA PHE A 4 20.86 23.76 0.18
C PHE A 4 22.14 22.98 0.46
N GLU A 5 22.37 22.61 1.71
CA GLU A 5 23.47 21.72 2.08
C GLU A 5 23.04 20.28 1.83
N VAL A 6 23.57 19.69 0.75
CA VAL A 6 23.19 18.35 0.28
C VAL A 6 24.22 17.35 0.76
N ARG A 7 23.78 16.37 1.54
CA ARG A 7 24.60 15.26 2.01
C ARG A 7 24.78 14.18 0.95
N GLN A 8 23.67 13.80 0.31
CA GLN A 8 23.66 12.70 -0.65
C GLN A 8 22.51 12.85 -1.64
N VAL A 9 22.76 12.45 -2.88
CA VAL A 9 21.72 12.26 -3.91
C VAL A 9 21.81 10.84 -4.45
N SER A 10 20.68 10.15 -4.58
CA SER A 10 20.61 8.82 -5.18
C SER A 10 19.47 8.71 -6.19
N SER A 11 19.74 8.13 -7.36
CA SER A 11 18.72 7.88 -8.37
C SER A 11 17.75 6.79 -7.91
N VAL A 12 16.46 6.99 -8.18
CA VAL A 12 15.44 5.96 -7.94
C VAL A 12 15.45 5.02 -9.13
N LEU A 13 15.51 3.71 -8.86
CA LEU A 13 15.48 2.68 -9.89
C LEU A 13 14.07 2.10 -10.02
N HIS A 14 13.68 1.78 -11.25
CA HIS A 14 12.47 1.04 -11.52
C HIS A 14 12.55 -0.37 -10.89
N LYS A 15 11.49 -0.77 -10.18
CA LYS A 15 11.52 -1.91 -9.25
C LYS A 15 11.89 -3.24 -9.92
N VAL A 16 11.44 -3.44 -11.15
CA VAL A 16 11.59 -4.70 -11.89
C VAL A 16 12.90 -4.72 -12.70
N ASN A 17 13.00 -3.91 -13.75
CA ASN A 17 14.13 -3.88 -14.68
C ASN A 17 15.38 -3.12 -14.19
N LYS A 18 15.32 -2.45 -13.02
CA LYS A 18 16.43 -1.70 -12.42
C LYS A 18 16.93 -0.50 -13.21
N HIS A 19 16.22 -0.05 -14.25
CA HIS A 19 16.60 1.17 -14.97
C HIS A 19 16.32 2.43 -14.13
N PRO A 20 17.16 3.48 -14.22
CA PRO A 20 16.93 4.74 -13.53
C PRO A 20 15.63 5.42 -13.96
N LEU A 21 14.89 5.94 -12.99
CA LEU A 21 13.74 6.81 -13.20
C LEU A 21 14.19 8.28 -13.16
N PRO A 22 13.42 9.22 -13.74
CA PRO A 22 13.62 10.66 -13.55
C PRO A 22 13.18 11.12 -12.14
N LEU A 23 13.56 10.34 -11.12
CA LEU A 23 13.25 10.53 -9.71
C LEU A 23 14.54 10.35 -8.93
N PHE A 24 14.74 11.20 -7.92
CA PHE A 24 15.94 11.22 -7.10
C PHE A 24 15.56 11.36 -5.64
N PHE A 25 16.24 10.61 -4.76
CA PHE A 25 16.23 10.91 -3.34
C PHE A 25 17.35 11.89 -3.04
N VAL A 26 17.00 12.97 -2.35
CA VAL A 26 17.94 14.01 -1.92
C VAL A 26 17.92 14.03 -0.40
N TYR A 27 19.09 13.79 0.20
CA TYR A 27 19.32 13.87 1.63
C TYR A 27 19.99 15.21 1.92
N LEU A 28 19.30 16.06 2.68
CA LEU A 28 19.80 17.35 3.11
C LEU A 28 20.35 17.26 4.54
N GLU A 29 21.32 18.12 4.85
CA GLU A 29 21.65 18.39 6.23
C GLU A 29 20.51 19.18 6.90
N PRO A 30 20.05 18.78 8.10
CA PRO A 30 19.01 19.52 8.82
C PRO A 30 19.50 20.92 9.19
N ASN A 31 18.88 21.94 8.62
CA ASN A 31 19.13 23.33 8.95
C ASN A 31 17.82 24.13 8.84
N ASP A 32 17.83 25.38 9.30
CA ASP A 32 16.61 26.21 9.32
C ASP A 32 16.01 26.44 7.93
N GLN A 33 16.81 26.28 6.86
CA GLN A 33 16.42 26.50 5.46
C GLN A 33 16.10 25.18 4.73
N SER A 34 16.30 24.01 5.35
CA SER A 34 16.19 22.73 4.64
C SER A 34 14.77 22.46 4.18
N ASN A 35 13.77 22.93 4.95
CA ASN A 35 12.36 22.82 4.58
C ASN A 35 11.98 23.72 3.40
N ASP A 36 12.75 24.75 3.07
CA ASP A 36 12.46 25.61 1.93
C ASP A 36 12.68 24.92 0.58
N ILE A 37 13.28 23.73 0.57
CA ILE A 37 13.44 22.93 -0.65
C ILE A 37 12.10 22.53 -1.27
N TYR A 38 11.05 22.39 -0.46
CA TYR A 38 9.70 22.07 -0.97
C TYR A 38 9.12 23.21 -1.82
N ASN A 39 9.65 24.43 -1.69
CA ASN A 39 9.28 25.57 -2.51
C ASN A 39 10.05 25.64 -3.85
N LEU A 40 10.99 24.73 -4.09
CA LEU A 40 11.79 24.70 -5.32
C LEU A 40 10.98 24.08 -6.48
N THR A 41 10.68 24.88 -7.50
CA THR A 41 9.85 24.48 -8.65
C THR A 41 10.66 24.27 -9.94
N SER A 42 11.89 24.78 -9.99
CA SER A 42 12.79 24.59 -11.11
C SER A 42 14.24 24.47 -10.65
N LEU A 43 15.00 23.68 -11.39
CA LEU A 43 16.44 23.56 -11.23
C LEU A 43 17.06 23.59 -12.62
N LEU A 44 17.96 24.55 -12.85
CA LEU A 44 18.47 24.89 -14.19
C LEU A 44 17.30 25.19 -15.15
N HIS A 45 17.19 24.45 -16.25
CA HIS A 45 16.13 24.59 -17.25
C HIS A 45 15.08 23.48 -17.14
N THR A 46 15.01 22.80 -15.99
CA THR A 46 14.09 21.69 -15.75
C THR A 46 13.09 22.08 -14.68
N LEU A 47 11.81 21.93 -14.98
CA LEU A 47 10.74 22.02 -13.99
C LEU A 47 10.77 20.76 -13.12
N ILE A 48 10.74 20.94 -11.80
CA ILE A 48 10.80 19.86 -10.83
C ILE A 48 9.68 20.02 -9.81
N LYS A 49 9.34 18.92 -9.15
CA LYS A 49 8.46 18.89 -8.00
C LYS A 49 9.18 18.17 -6.87
N VAL A 50 9.31 18.85 -5.74
CA VAL A 50 9.90 18.25 -4.53
C VAL A 50 8.76 17.77 -3.64
N GLU A 51 8.77 16.49 -3.29
CA GLU A 51 7.77 15.86 -2.43
C GLU A 51 8.45 15.14 -1.27
N GLU A 52 7.75 15.02 -0.14
CA GLU A 52 8.19 14.11 0.90
C GLU A 52 8.29 12.67 0.37
N PRO A 53 9.30 11.89 0.79
CA PRO A 53 9.35 10.47 0.49
C PRO A 53 8.06 9.77 0.90
N TYR A 54 7.52 8.93 0.01
CA TYR A 54 6.28 8.21 0.28
C TYR A 54 6.42 7.28 1.49
N LYS A 55 5.67 7.55 2.55
CA LYS A 55 5.63 6.73 3.76
C LYS A 55 4.80 5.47 3.49
N PRO A 56 5.38 4.26 3.49
CA PRO A 56 4.64 3.05 3.21
C PRO A 56 3.56 2.81 4.28
N LYS A 57 2.32 2.55 3.83
CA LYS A 57 1.17 2.29 4.71
C LYS A 57 1.19 0.89 5.35
N THR A 58 2.21 0.09 5.04
CA THR A 58 2.38 -1.27 5.55
C THR A 58 2.91 -1.25 6.97
N ILE A 59 2.28 -2.01 7.86
CA ILE A 59 2.76 -2.18 9.24
C ILE A 59 3.89 -3.21 9.21
N ASN A 60 5.03 -2.85 9.81
CA ASN A 60 6.17 -3.75 9.96
C ASN A 60 5.78 -4.94 10.83
N GLN A 61 6.01 -6.14 10.30
CA GLN A 61 5.87 -7.39 11.02
C GLN A 61 7.26 -7.88 11.39
N CYS A 62 7.45 -8.28 12.64
CA CYS A 62 8.70 -8.87 13.09
C CYS A 62 8.91 -10.21 12.38
N SER A 63 10.04 -10.35 11.67
CA SER A 63 10.33 -11.60 10.95
C SER A 63 10.75 -12.76 11.86
N ASN A 64 10.99 -12.50 13.15
CA ASN A 64 11.30 -13.52 14.15
C ASN A 64 10.02 -14.11 14.77
N CYS A 65 9.25 -13.32 15.53
CA CYS A 65 8.06 -13.81 16.23
C CYS A 65 6.73 -13.62 15.48
N GLN A 66 6.74 -12.99 14.30
CA GLN A 66 5.55 -12.68 13.48
C GLN A 66 4.57 -11.64 14.07
N ASP A 67 4.86 -11.06 15.24
CA ASP A 67 4.06 -9.97 15.80
C ASP A 67 4.32 -8.62 15.13
N TYR A 68 3.41 -7.67 15.36
CA TYR A 68 3.52 -6.30 14.89
C TYR A 68 4.06 -5.38 15.99
N GLY A 69 4.68 -4.26 15.58
CA GLY A 69 5.08 -3.18 16.49
C GLY A 69 6.56 -3.12 16.84
N HIS A 70 7.36 -4.11 16.46
CA HIS A 70 8.81 -4.11 16.61
C HIS A 70 9.50 -4.73 15.39
N THR A 71 10.82 -4.62 15.31
CA THR A 71 11.62 -5.25 14.25
C THR A 71 12.41 -6.43 14.82
N LYS A 72 12.93 -7.31 13.95
CA LYS A 72 13.72 -8.47 14.38
C LYS A 72 14.91 -8.11 15.28
N SER A 73 15.56 -6.96 15.03
CA SER A 73 16.71 -6.51 15.81
C SER A 73 16.37 -6.13 17.25
N TYR A 74 15.09 -5.86 17.54
CA TYR A 74 14.58 -5.49 18.85
C TYR A 74 13.47 -6.48 19.26
N CYS A 75 13.72 -7.78 19.06
CA CYS A 75 12.77 -8.85 19.34
C CYS A 75 13.37 -9.83 20.34
N ASP A 76 12.80 -9.88 21.55
CA ASP A 76 13.19 -10.83 22.59
C ASP A 76 12.26 -12.05 22.67
N TYR A 77 11.26 -12.11 21.79
CA TYR A 77 10.30 -13.22 21.72
C TYR A 77 10.90 -14.44 21.01
N PRO A 78 10.43 -15.66 21.34
CA PRO A 78 10.84 -16.85 20.61
C PRO A 78 10.41 -16.78 19.14
N ALA A 79 11.20 -17.40 18.27
CA ALA A 79 10.91 -17.48 16.85
C ALA A 79 9.58 -18.20 16.60
N ARG A 80 8.79 -17.69 15.65
CA ARG A 80 7.57 -18.33 15.18
C ARG A 80 7.61 -18.47 13.66
N CYS A 81 7.24 -19.64 13.18
CA CYS A 81 7.21 -19.94 11.76
C CYS A 81 6.14 -19.11 11.05
N VAL A 82 6.49 -18.47 9.93
CA VAL A 82 5.53 -17.70 9.13
C VAL A 82 4.46 -18.59 8.50
N HIS A 83 4.76 -19.86 8.21
CA HIS A 83 3.83 -20.79 7.55
C HIS A 83 2.85 -21.46 8.52
N CYS A 84 3.32 -22.00 9.65
CA CYS A 84 2.46 -22.77 10.58
C CYS A 84 2.26 -22.11 11.95
N GLY A 85 2.97 -21.02 12.25
CA GLY A 85 2.85 -20.29 13.51
C GLY A 85 3.44 -20.98 14.75
N ALA A 86 4.05 -22.16 14.59
CA ALA A 86 4.71 -22.91 15.66
C ALA A 86 6.07 -22.31 16.04
N GLN A 87 6.58 -22.68 17.22
CA GLN A 87 7.81 -22.15 17.81
C GLN A 87 9.06 -22.80 17.20
N HIS A 88 9.42 -22.35 16.02
CA HIS A 88 10.68 -22.68 15.35
C HIS A 88 10.95 -21.65 14.25
N THR A 89 12.15 -21.65 13.67
CA THR A 89 12.46 -20.76 12.55
C THR A 89 11.94 -21.32 11.24
N MET A 90 11.79 -20.48 10.22
CA MET A 90 11.39 -20.96 8.89
C MET A 90 12.38 -21.99 8.31
N SER A 91 13.66 -21.92 8.68
CA SER A 91 14.69 -22.87 8.26
C SER A 91 14.44 -24.29 8.79
N ASP A 92 13.80 -24.40 9.94
CA ASP A 92 13.46 -25.69 10.58
C ASP A 92 12.09 -26.23 10.10
N TYR A 93 11.39 -25.48 9.23
CA TYR A 93 10.09 -25.93 8.72
C TYR A 93 10.29 -27.12 7.78
N PRO A 94 9.74 -28.31 8.09
CA PRO A 94 9.76 -29.41 7.15
C PRO A 94 8.94 -28.97 5.94
N ASN A 95 9.53 -29.02 4.74
CA ASN A 95 8.87 -28.73 3.46
C ASN A 95 7.80 -29.79 3.10
N SER A 96 6.96 -30.20 4.06
CA SER A 96 5.72 -30.91 3.77
C SER A 96 4.80 -29.90 3.10
N ARG A 97 4.62 -30.08 1.78
CA ARG A 97 3.66 -29.32 0.98
C ARG A 97 2.21 -29.59 1.38
N ASP A 98 1.98 -30.52 2.31
CA ASP A 98 0.66 -31.06 2.61
C ASP A 98 0.03 -30.41 3.85
N ALA A 99 0.81 -29.75 4.72
CA ALA A 99 0.25 -29.05 5.87
C ALA A 99 -0.34 -27.69 5.44
N PRO A 100 -1.63 -27.41 5.74
CA PRO A 100 -2.20 -26.11 5.46
C PRO A 100 -1.51 -25.04 6.31
N PRO A 101 -1.29 -23.83 5.76
CA PRO A 101 -0.66 -22.76 6.52
C PRO A 101 -1.57 -22.32 7.66
N LYS A 102 -0.98 -21.98 8.80
CA LYS A 102 -1.68 -21.49 9.98
C LYS A 102 -1.05 -20.20 10.47
N CYS A 103 -1.87 -19.17 10.65
CA CYS A 103 -1.42 -17.87 11.09
C CYS A 103 -1.03 -17.88 12.58
N ALA A 104 0.15 -17.36 12.91
CA ALA A 104 0.61 -17.20 14.29
C ALA A 104 -0.28 -16.28 15.15
N LEU A 105 -1.00 -15.35 14.49
CA LEU A 105 -1.73 -14.26 15.14
C LEU A 105 -3.23 -14.54 15.26
N CYS A 106 -3.89 -14.94 14.17
CA CYS A 106 -5.33 -15.21 14.14
C CYS A 106 -5.69 -16.69 14.10
N SER A 107 -4.69 -17.59 13.99
CA SER A 107 -4.89 -19.04 13.81
C SER A 107 -5.68 -19.46 12.56
N GLY A 108 -5.93 -18.55 11.59
CA GLY A 108 -6.60 -18.87 10.34
C GLY A 108 -5.71 -19.56 9.30
N ASP A 109 -6.35 -20.08 8.24
CA ASP A 109 -5.74 -20.91 7.18
C ASP A 109 -4.95 -20.09 6.15
N HIS A 110 -3.97 -19.33 6.63
CA HIS A 110 -3.08 -18.53 5.81
C HIS A 110 -1.76 -18.29 6.54
N PRO A 111 -0.65 -18.00 5.83
CA PRO A 111 0.60 -17.65 6.48
C PRO A 111 0.48 -16.34 7.28
N SER A 112 1.35 -16.16 8.26
CA SER A 112 1.34 -15.02 9.17
C SER A 112 1.59 -13.67 8.46
N ASN A 113 2.24 -13.69 7.29
CA ASN A 113 2.53 -12.51 6.49
C ASN A 113 1.38 -12.04 5.57
N TYR A 114 0.28 -12.80 5.52
CA TYR A 114 -0.87 -12.52 4.67
C TYR A 114 -1.55 -11.20 5.04
N LYS A 115 -1.68 -10.29 4.06
CA LYS A 115 -2.24 -8.94 4.27
C LYS A 115 -3.77 -8.89 4.35
N GLY A 116 -4.45 -10.02 4.17
CA GLY A 116 -5.88 -10.16 4.44
C GLY A 116 -6.20 -10.63 5.87
N CYS A 117 -5.19 -10.92 6.70
CA CYS A 117 -5.37 -11.33 8.10
C CYS A 117 -6.21 -10.30 8.87
N SER A 118 -7.21 -10.76 9.63
CA SER A 118 -8.10 -9.91 10.45
C SER A 118 -7.32 -8.98 11.38
N ILE A 119 -6.33 -9.53 12.10
CA ILE A 119 -5.45 -8.77 12.99
C ILE A 119 -4.69 -7.66 12.25
N TYR A 120 -4.16 -7.96 11.05
CA TYR A 120 -3.48 -6.96 10.24
C TYR A 120 -4.45 -5.85 9.77
N ARG A 121 -5.65 -6.23 9.32
CA ARG A 121 -6.67 -5.26 8.89
C ARG A 121 -7.11 -4.35 10.05
N ASP A 122 -7.24 -4.90 11.25
CA ASP A 122 -7.59 -4.14 12.45
C ASP A 122 -6.51 -3.13 12.82
N LEU A 123 -5.25 -3.55 12.82
CA LEU A 123 -4.12 -2.65 13.05
C LEU A 123 -4.05 -1.55 11.99
N GLN A 124 -4.32 -1.90 10.72
CA GLN A 124 -4.36 -0.92 9.64
C GLN A 124 -5.50 0.09 9.79
N ARG A 125 -6.67 -0.34 10.29
CA ARG A 125 -7.79 0.55 10.61
C ARG A 125 -7.45 1.52 11.75
N ARG A 126 -6.80 1.03 12.81
CA ARG A 126 -6.40 1.84 13.97
C ARG A 126 -5.34 2.90 13.63
N LYS A 127 -4.46 2.62 12.67
CA LYS A 127 -3.45 3.59 12.19
C LYS A 127 -4.04 4.73 11.36
N LYS A 128 -5.22 4.58 10.77
CA LYS A 128 -5.84 5.67 10.03
C LYS A 128 -6.34 6.70 11.03
N PRO A 129 -6.01 8.00 10.87
CA PRO A 129 -6.66 9.03 11.66
C PRO A 129 -8.17 8.89 11.42
N LYS A 130 -8.95 8.76 12.51
CA LYS A 130 -10.40 8.77 12.40
C LYS A 130 -10.78 10.11 11.75
N PRO A 131 -11.64 10.15 10.72
CA PRO A 131 -12.24 11.41 10.34
C PRO A 131 -12.90 11.96 11.60
N ASN A 132 -12.56 13.20 11.94
CA ASN A 132 -13.19 13.89 13.04
C ASN A 132 -14.66 14.04 12.64
N ASN A 133 -15.51 13.12 13.08
CA ASN A 133 -16.95 13.23 12.93
C ASN A 133 -17.39 14.36 13.87
N GLN A 134 -17.12 15.60 13.47
CA GLN A 134 -17.93 16.70 13.92
C GLN A 134 -19.33 16.36 13.45
N VAL A 135 -20.19 16.07 14.42
CA VAL A 135 -21.60 15.78 14.22
C VAL A 135 -22.18 17.00 13.51
N ALA A 136 -22.30 16.92 12.19
CA ALA A 136 -23.13 17.83 11.42
C ALA A 136 -24.58 17.42 11.70
N ASN A 137 -25.06 17.83 12.88
CA ASN A 137 -26.48 18.12 13.02
C ASN A 137 -26.78 19.18 11.97
N ASN A 138 -27.50 18.83 10.90
CA ASN A 138 -28.83 19.42 10.67
C ASN A 138 -29.40 19.21 9.25
N ILE A 139 -30.65 18.73 9.28
CA ILE A 139 -31.82 19.14 8.49
C ILE A 139 -31.90 18.66 7.03
N ASN A 140 -32.81 17.71 6.85
CA ASN A 140 -33.45 17.27 5.61
C ASN A 140 -34.34 18.38 5.01
N PRO A 141 -34.20 18.70 3.71
CA PRO A 141 -35.30 19.22 2.91
C PRO A 141 -35.73 18.22 1.82
N LYS A 142 -36.97 17.78 1.99
CA LYS A 142 -37.93 17.15 1.09
C LYS A 142 -37.60 17.12 -0.41
N ASN A 143 -37.77 15.92 -0.98
CA ASN A 143 -37.95 15.61 -2.40
C ASN A 143 -38.82 16.64 -3.15
N ILE A 144 -38.27 17.19 -4.24
CA ILE A 144 -39.07 17.69 -5.35
C ILE A 144 -38.66 16.89 -6.59
N HIS A 145 -39.61 16.08 -7.04
CA HIS A 145 -39.62 15.32 -8.27
C HIS A 145 -39.91 16.28 -9.42
N VAL A 146 -38.97 16.44 -10.36
CA VAL A 146 -39.23 17.08 -11.65
C VAL A 146 -38.91 16.06 -12.73
N GLN A 147 -39.97 15.61 -13.40
CA GLN A 147 -39.92 14.76 -14.57
C GLN A 147 -39.46 15.60 -15.77
N GLU A 148 -38.34 15.20 -16.38
CA GLU A 148 -37.92 15.72 -17.68
C GLU A 148 -38.39 14.75 -18.77
N THR A 149 -39.35 15.22 -19.56
CA THR A 149 -39.83 14.59 -20.80
C THR A 149 -38.74 14.58 -21.86
N GLN A 150 -38.35 13.41 -22.35
CA GLN A 150 -37.61 13.26 -23.61
C GLN A 150 -38.45 12.51 -24.65
N PRO A 151 -38.46 12.97 -25.93
CA PRO A 151 -39.23 12.35 -26.99
C PRO A 151 -38.50 11.18 -27.67
N VAL A 152 -39.34 10.26 -28.11
CA VAL A 152 -39.13 8.96 -28.76
C VAL A 152 -38.37 9.06 -30.09
N LYS A 153 -37.38 8.18 -30.34
CA LYS A 153 -37.08 7.63 -31.68
C LYS A 153 -36.56 6.17 -31.63
N ALA A 154 -37.45 5.29 -32.08
CA ALA A 154 -37.35 4.01 -32.81
C ALA A 154 -36.19 3.01 -32.60
N SER A 155 -36.65 1.78 -32.34
CA SER A 155 -35.99 0.49 -32.22
C SER A 155 -35.66 -0.19 -33.55
N SER A 156 -34.63 -1.05 -33.57
CA SER A 156 -34.62 -2.27 -34.38
C SER A 156 -33.81 -3.39 -33.71
N THR A 157 -34.22 -4.62 -33.94
CA THR A 157 -34.13 -5.80 -33.08
C THR A 157 -33.22 -6.88 -33.69
N HIS A 158 -32.22 -7.38 -32.93
CA HIS A 158 -31.55 -8.71 -32.90
C HIS A 158 -30.99 -9.37 -34.20
N PRO A 159 -30.15 -10.44 -34.18
CA PRO A 159 -29.80 -11.39 -33.10
C PRO A 159 -28.28 -11.73 -32.93
N PRO A 160 -27.91 -12.61 -31.96
CA PRO A 160 -26.52 -13.07 -31.75
C PRO A 160 -26.25 -14.41 -32.45
N THR A 161 -25.00 -14.63 -32.90
CA THR A 161 -24.58 -15.95 -33.42
C THR A 161 -23.11 -16.29 -33.09
N ALA A 162 -23.02 -17.30 -32.22
CA ALA A 162 -22.08 -18.41 -32.05
C ALA A 162 -20.67 -18.46 -32.71
N SER A 163 -19.70 -18.82 -31.85
CA SER A 163 -18.65 -19.87 -31.95
C SER A 163 -17.71 -19.96 -33.16
N TYR A 164 -16.40 -20.12 -32.90
CA TYR A 164 -15.62 -21.31 -33.32
C TYR A 164 -14.38 -21.50 -32.43
N THR A 165 -14.00 -22.78 -32.29
CA THR A 165 -13.01 -23.38 -31.39
C THR A 165 -11.89 -24.04 -32.22
N TYR A 166 -10.68 -24.15 -31.63
CA TYR A 166 -9.65 -25.23 -31.70
C TYR A 166 -8.21 -24.86 -32.10
N ALA A 167 -7.28 -25.18 -31.16
CA ALA A 167 -6.00 -25.94 -31.23
C ALA A 167 -4.93 -25.59 -32.30
N GLN A 168 -3.63 -25.88 -32.18
CA GLN A 168 -2.68 -26.42 -31.18
C GLN A 168 -1.27 -26.25 -31.81
N ALA A 169 -0.23 -26.15 -30.99
CA ALA A 169 1.01 -26.94 -31.03
C ALA A 169 1.78 -26.68 -29.73
#